data_AF-A0A419KF96-F1
#
_entry.id   AF-A0A419KF96-F1
#
_cell.length_a   1.000
_cell.length_b   1.000
_cell.length_c   1.000
_cell.angle_alpha   90.00
_cell.angle_beta   90.00
_cell.angle_gamma   90.00
#
_symmetry.space_group_name_H-M   'P 1'
#
loop_
_entity.id
_entity.type
_entity.pdbx_description
1 polymer ?
#
loop_
_entity_poly.entity_id
_entity_poly.type
_entity_poly.pdbx_seq_one_letter_code
_entity_poly.pdbx_strand_id
1 'polypeptide(L)'
;MDEREFRNPSKIYRPSPFWSWNDELSEGELRWQIREFADKGFGGYFMHARVGLATPYLSDEWMNCIRACLDEGRRENLESWLYDEDKWPSGFAGGLVPAESDEYRIHFLTMERAEAEDLTRLLKEEMVQAIFEISLSSGRIENFIRIAKPEDFSGKGHLFIFKVKAEKRGNNRFNGETYVNLLNPEVTREFIKVTLDAYAERFREHFG
;
A
#
# COMPACT_ATOMS: atom_id res chain seq x y z
N MET A 1 -29.07 4.70 -32.47
CA MET A 1 -27.60 4.81 -32.45
C MET A 1 -27.26 6.12 -33.15
N ASP A 2 -26.53 7.03 -32.51
CA ASP A 2 -26.09 8.27 -33.16
C ASP A 2 -24.91 7.95 -34.10
N GLU A 3 -25.14 8.04 -35.41
CA GLU A 3 -24.11 7.72 -36.42
C GLU A 3 -22.92 8.68 -36.39
N ARG A 4 -23.11 9.93 -35.94
CA ARG A 4 -22.02 10.91 -35.83
C ARG A 4 -21.11 10.55 -34.67
N GLU A 5 -21.70 10.22 -33.53
CA GLU A 5 -20.97 9.74 -32.35
C GLU A 5 -20.23 8.43 -32.65
N PHE A 6 -20.84 7.52 -33.41
CA PHE A 6 -20.15 6.28 -33.80
C PHE A 6 -18.93 6.52 -34.71
N ARG A 7 -19.03 7.49 -35.64
CA ARG A 7 -17.91 7.83 -36.55
C ARG A 7 -16.79 8.62 -35.89
N ASN A 8 -17.12 9.47 -34.93
CA ASN A 8 -16.16 10.26 -34.16
C ASN A 8 -16.57 10.29 -32.69
N PRO A 9 -16.27 9.22 -31.93
CA PRO A 9 -16.72 9.11 -30.54
C PRO A 9 -16.11 10.21 -29.69
N SER A 10 -16.92 10.75 -28.78
CA SER A 10 -16.49 11.64 -27.73
C SER A 10 -15.51 10.95 -26.77
N LYS A 11 -14.80 11.76 -25.98
CA LYS A 11 -13.69 11.30 -25.13
C LYS A 11 -14.05 10.17 -24.15
N ILE A 12 -15.29 10.09 -23.70
CA ILE A 12 -15.75 9.07 -22.75
C ILE A 12 -15.72 7.64 -23.33
N TYR A 13 -15.65 7.49 -24.66
CA TYR A 13 -15.53 6.20 -25.34
C TYR A 13 -14.11 5.92 -25.84
N ARG A 14 -13.17 6.85 -25.60
CA ARG A 14 -11.77 6.74 -26.00
C ARG A 14 -10.95 6.16 -24.84
N PRO A 15 -9.82 5.50 -25.12
CA PRO A 15 -8.99 4.91 -24.07
C PRO A 15 -8.38 5.97 -23.14
N SER A 16 -8.17 5.58 -21.89
CA SER A 16 -7.41 6.34 -20.88
C SER A 16 -6.33 5.41 -20.30
N PRO A 17 -5.06 5.53 -20.73
CA PRO A 17 -4.01 4.59 -20.35
C PRO A 17 -3.50 4.87 -18.94
N PHE A 18 -2.95 3.83 -18.30
CA PHE A 18 -2.04 4.02 -17.17
C PHE A 18 -0.72 4.58 -17.67
N TRP A 19 -0.54 5.89 -17.49
CA TRP A 19 0.65 6.62 -17.89
C TRP A 19 1.68 6.54 -16.77
N SER A 20 2.76 5.80 -17.03
CA SER A 20 3.78 5.53 -16.02
C SER A 20 4.64 6.77 -15.76
N TRP A 21 4.58 7.28 -14.54
CA TRP A 21 5.50 8.26 -13.98
C TRP A 21 6.60 7.52 -13.23
N ASN A 22 7.77 7.43 -13.85
CA ASN A 22 8.86 6.56 -13.41
C ASN A 22 10.26 7.15 -13.68
N ASP A 23 10.35 8.48 -13.60
CA ASP A 23 11.60 9.23 -13.76
C ASP A 23 11.56 10.50 -12.88
N GLU A 24 12.51 11.40 -13.06
CA GLU A 24 12.40 12.79 -12.62
C GLU A 24 11.38 13.54 -13.50
N LEU A 25 10.28 13.97 -12.88
CA LEU A 25 9.16 14.59 -13.57
C LEU A 25 9.45 16.05 -13.91
N SER A 26 9.02 16.46 -15.09
CA SER A 26 9.13 17.84 -15.59
C SER A 26 7.81 18.29 -16.16
N GLU A 27 7.28 19.42 -15.69
CA GLU A 27 6.02 19.98 -16.17
C GLU A 27 5.99 20.14 -17.71
N GLY A 28 7.10 20.55 -18.32
CA GLY A 28 7.17 20.75 -19.77
C GLY A 28 7.02 19.44 -20.56
N GLU A 29 7.68 18.39 -20.10
CA GLU A 29 7.59 17.04 -20.69
C GLU A 29 6.19 16.46 -20.52
N LEU A 30 5.65 16.54 -19.30
CA LEU A 30 4.31 16.05 -18.99
C LEU A 30 3.23 16.73 -19.86
N ARG A 31 3.31 18.05 -20.05
CA ARG A 31 2.40 18.79 -20.94
C ARG A 31 2.56 18.40 -22.41
N TRP A 32 3.79 18.12 -22.86
CA TRP A 32 4.00 17.59 -24.20
C TRP A 32 3.36 16.21 -24.38
N GLN A 33 3.56 15.29 -23.45
CA GLN A 33 2.98 13.94 -23.51
C GLN A 33 1.44 13.96 -23.50
N ILE A 34 0.82 14.88 -22.76
CA ILE A 34 -0.65 15.06 -22.76
C ILE A 34 -1.16 15.51 -24.14
N ARG A 35 -0.46 16.44 -24.80
CA ARG A 35 -0.79 16.86 -26.17
C ARG A 35 -0.64 15.72 -27.17
N GLU A 36 0.38 14.87 -27.01
CA GLU A 36 0.50 13.65 -27.81
C GLU A 36 -0.67 12.69 -27.56
N PHE A 37 -1.13 12.50 -26.32
CA PHE A 37 -2.32 11.70 -26.05
C PHE A 37 -3.56 12.25 -26.78
N ALA A 38 -3.74 13.57 -26.79
CA ALA A 38 -4.85 14.21 -27.51
C ALA A 38 -4.75 13.96 -29.03
N ASP A 39 -3.57 14.19 -29.61
CA ASP A 39 -3.29 13.99 -31.03
C ASP A 39 -3.51 12.53 -31.48
N LYS A 40 -3.16 11.55 -30.62
CA LYS A 40 -3.38 10.12 -30.91
C LYS A 40 -4.79 9.63 -30.61
N GLY A 41 -5.70 10.50 -30.17
CA GLY A 41 -7.11 10.18 -29.99
C GLY A 41 -7.42 9.45 -28.67
N PHE A 42 -6.64 9.67 -27.62
CA PHE A 42 -7.01 9.24 -26.27
C PHE A 42 -8.13 10.12 -25.70
N GLY A 43 -8.84 9.60 -24.70
CA GLY A 43 -9.92 10.31 -23.98
C GLY A 43 -9.47 10.90 -22.65
N GLY A 44 -8.37 10.38 -22.11
CA GLY A 44 -7.83 10.75 -20.81
C GLY A 44 -6.55 9.99 -20.51
N TYR A 45 -6.11 10.03 -19.24
CA TYR A 45 -4.93 9.35 -18.74
C TYR A 45 -4.98 9.21 -17.21
N PHE A 46 -4.34 8.17 -16.68
CA PHE A 46 -4.09 8.00 -15.24
C PHE A 46 -2.62 8.34 -14.94
N MET A 47 -2.38 9.35 -14.11
CA MET A 47 -1.04 9.74 -13.65
C MET A 47 -0.52 8.70 -12.66
N HIS A 48 0.15 7.65 -13.17
CA HIS A 48 0.44 6.44 -12.41
C HIS A 48 1.91 6.36 -12.01
N ALA A 49 2.23 6.63 -10.74
CA ALA A 49 3.57 6.42 -10.20
C ALA A 49 4.02 4.95 -10.33
N ARG A 50 5.26 4.74 -10.77
CA ARG A 50 5.85 3.41 -10.99
C ARG A 50 7.30 3.34 -10.52
N VAL A 51 7.82 2.12 -10.48
CA VAL A 51 9.23 1.85 -10.17
C VAL A 51 10.12 2.66 -11.11
N GLY A 52 11.01 3.46 -10.54
CA GLY A 52 11.86 4.41 -11.25
C GLY A 52 11.57 5.88 -10.92
N LEU A 53 10.42 6.18 -10.29
CA LEU A 53 10.07 7.55 -9.89
C LEU A 53 11.17 8.18 -9.02
N ALA A 54 11.74 9.28 -9.51
CA ALA A 54 12.77 10.04 -8.80
C ALA A 54 12.20 11.27 -8.09
N THR A 55 11.14 11.86 -8.63
CA THR A 55 10.40 12.96 -7.97
C THR A 55 9.73 12.44 -6.70
N PRO A 56 10.02 13.01 -5.51
CA PRO A 56 9.46 12.51 -4.25
C PRO A 56 7.92 12.58 -4.23
N TYR A 57 7.28 11.47 -3.88
CA TYR A 57 5.83 11.38 -3.81
C TYR A 57 5.25 12.39 -2.81
N LEU A 58 4.16 13.06 -3.19
CA LEU A 58 3.47 14.12 -2.43
C LEU A 58 4.29 15.39 -2.14
N SER A 59 5.51 15.53 -2.68
CA SER A 59 6.27 16.78 -2.55
C SER A 59 5.61 17.93 -3.32
N ASP A 60 6.07 19.16 -3.09
CA ASP A 60 5.58 20.30 -3.86
C ASP A 60 5.91 20.17 -5.35
N GLU A 61 7.06 19.59 -5.71
CA GLU A 61 7.41 19.29 -7.11
C GLU A 61 6.43 18.28 -7.74
N TRP A 62 6.09 17.22 -7.02
CA TRP A 62 5.05 16.27 -7.44
C TRP A 62 3.71 16.98 -7.66
N MET A 63 3.29 17.81 -6.70
CA MET A 63 2.02 18.52 -6.77
C MET A 63 1.99 19.56 -7.91
N ASN A 64 3.11 20.20 -8.22
CA ASN A 64 3.24 21.08 -9.39
C ASN A 64 3.08 20.30 -10.69
N CYS A 65 3.65 19.09 -10.79
CA CYS A 65 3.44 18.20 -11.93
C CYS A 65 1.98 17.79 -12.11
N ILE A 66 1.28 17.46 -11.01
CA ILE A 66 -0.16 17.17 -11.02
C ILE A 66 -0.96 18.38 -11.53
N ARG A 67 -0.69 19.58 -11.01
CA ARG A 67 -1.32 20.83 -11.49
C ARG A 67 -1.09 21.04 -12.98
N ALA A 68 0.14 20.85 -13.44
CA ALA A 68 0.48 21.01 -14.84
C ALA A 68 -0.31 20.07 -15.74
N CYS A 69 -0.50 18.83 -15.30
CA CYS A 69 -1.29 17.84 -16.00
C CYS A 69 -2.78 18.17 -15.99
N LEU A 70 -3.35 18.62 -14.87
CA LEU A 70 -4.75 19.05 -14.80
C LEU A 70 -5.02 20.23 -15.74
N ASP A 71 -4.13 21.22 -15.75
CA ASP A 71 -4.24 22.37 -16.65
C ASP A 71 -4.21 21.96 -18.13
N GLU A 72 -3.28 21.09 -18.50
CA GLU A 72 -3.10 20.68 -19.89
C GLU A 72 -4.22 19.75 -20.36
N GLY A 73 -4.62 18.79 -19.52
CA GLY A 73 -5.76 17.92 -19.82
C GLY A 73 -7.03 18.71 -20.08
N ARG A 74 -7.26 19.79 -19.32
CA ARG A 74 -8.39 20.70 -19.57
C ARG A 74 -8.28 21.41 -20.93
N ARG A 75 -7.09 21.90 -21.31
CA ARG A 75 -6.87 22.59 -22.60
C ARG A 75 -7.10 21.64 -23.78
N GLU A 76 -6.62 20.41 -23.67
CA GLU A 76 -6.72 19.38 -24.72
C GLU A 76 -8.04 18.59 -24.68
N ASN A 77 -8.97 18.95 -23.79
CA ASN A 77 -10.24 18.25 -23.57
C ASN A 77 -10.06 16.74 -23.27
N LEU A 78 -9.08 16.40 -22.45
CA LEU A 78 -8.83 15.06 -21.92
C LEU A 78 -9.29 14.94 -20.47
N GLU A 79 -9.60 13.73 -20.02
CA GLU A 79 -9.85 13.43 -18.61
C GLU A 79 -8.55 13.11 -17.88
N SER A 80 -8.28 13.85 -16.81
CA SER A 80 -7.11 13.62 -15.95
C SER A 80 -7.54 12.79 -14.74
N TRP A 81 -7.01 11.58 -14.62
CA TRP A 81 -7.33 10.68 -13.51
C TRP A 81 -6.20 10.63 -12.49
N LEU A 82 -6.54 10.89 -11.23
CA LEU A 82 -5.63 10.73 -10.10
C LEU A 82 -5.46 9.24 -9.79
N TYR A 83 -4.21 8.83 -9.60
CA TYR A 83 -3.87 7.58 -8.94
C TYR A 83 -3.22 7.93 -7.59
N ASP A 84 -3.83 7.51 -6.50
CA ASP A 84 -3.63 8.01 -5.14
C ASP A 84 -2.49 7.32 -4.36
N GLU A 85 -1.55 6.69 -5.08
CA GLU A 85 -0.46 5.92 -4.48
C GLU A 85 0.84 5.99 -5.30
N ASP A 86 1.99 5.92 -4.61
CA ASP A 86 3.27 5.62 -5.24
C ASP A 86 3.40 4.10 -5.46
N LYS A 87 3.32 3.65 -6.72
CA LYS A 87 3.27 2.23 -7.14
C LYS A 87 1.94 1.56 -6.76
N TRP A 88 1.99 0.39 -6.13
CA TRP A 88 0.82 -0.43 -5.78
C TRP A 88 1.21 -1.52 -4.78
N PRO A 89 0.26 -2.03 -3.98
CA PRO A 89 -1.16 -1.63 -3.81
C PRO A 89 -1.36 -0.35 -2.98
N SER A 90 -2.53 0.28 -3.04
CA SER A 90 -2.86 1.48 -2.26
C SER A 90 -2.88 1.22 -0.73
N GLY A 91 -2.64 2.27 0.05
CA GLY A 91 -2.75 2.31 1.51
C GLY A 91 -1.45 2.65 2.23
N PHE A 92 -0.30 2.64 1.55
CA PHE A 92 1.00 2.88 2.19
C PHE A 92 1.59 4.26 1.88
N ALA A 93 1.00 5.01 0.95
CA ALA A 93 1.36 6.39 0.61
C ALA A 93 2.86 6.56 0.32
N GLY A 94 3.43 5.71 -0.52
CA GLY A 94 4.88 5.71 -0.81
C GLY A 94 5.76 5.39 0.40
N GLY A 95 5.21 4.76 1.44
CA GLY A 95 5.91 4.36 2.66
C GLY A 95 5.64 5.29 3.85
N LEU A 96 4.97 6.43 3.64
CA LEU A 96 4.71 7.40 4.71
C LEU A 96 3.82 6.81 5.82
N VAL A 97 2.75 6.10 5.45
CA VAL A 97 1.82 5.51 6.44
C VAL A 97 2.50 4.46 7.34
N PRO A 98 3.15 3.40 6.81
CA PRO A 98 3.79 2.40 7.67
C PRO A 98 5.01 2.94 8.45
N ALA A 99 5.56 4.10 8.07
CA ALA A 99 6.67 4.71 8.79
C ALA A 99 6.25 5.32 10.14
N GLU A 100 4.99 5.77 10.27
CA GLU A 100 4.44 6.46 11.45
C GLU A 100 4.47 5.60 12.72
N SER A 101 4.19 4.29 12.60
CA SER A 101 4.13 3.39 13.75
C SER A 101 4.28 1.93 13.33
N ASP A 102 4.87 1.13 14.22
CA ASP A 102 4.94 -0.32 14.04
C ASP A 102 3.56 -0.98 13.97
N GLU A 103 2.54 -0.39 14.61
CA GLU A 103 1.13 -0.80 14.57
C GLU A 103 0.49 -0.66 13.16
N TYR A 104 1.06 0.22 12.33
CA TYR A 104 0.55 0.51 10.99
C TYR A 104 1.16 -0.42 9.93
N ARG A 105 2.19 -1.17 10.28
CA ARG A 105 2.82 -2.16 9.39
C ARG A 105 2.02 -3.46 9.40
N ILE A 106 2.10 -4.22 8.32
CA ILE A 106 1.45 -5.53 8.26
C ILE A 106 1.94 -6.44 9.41
N HIS A 107 0.99 -7.13 10.04
CA HIS A 107 1.25 -8.06 11.14
C HIS A 107 1.00 -9.51 10.69
N PHE A 108 1.81 -10.42 11.20
CA PHE A 108 1.66 -11.85 10.97
C PHE A 108 1.60 -12.60 12.30
N LEU A 109 0.77 -13.65 12.36
CA LEU A 109 0.87 -14.66 13.39
C LEU A 109 1.95 -15.67 12.99
N THR A 110 3.00 -15.76 13.80
CA THR A 110 4.12 -16.69 13.61
C THR A 110 4.03 -17.83 14.60
N MET A 111 4.46 -19.03 14.18
CA MET A 111 4.65 -20.17 15.08
C MET A 111 6.14 -20.45 15.22
N GLU A 112 6.65 -20.44 16.45
CA GLU A 112 8.07 -20.62 16.73
C GLU A 112 8.26 -21.67 17.83
N ARG A 113 9.36 -22.42 17.76
CA ARG A 113 9.73 -23.32 18.86
C ARG A 113 10.36 -22.49 19.97
N ALA A 114 10.03 -22.82 21.22
CA ALA A 114 10.62 -22.22 22.41
C ALA A 114 11.22 -23.30 23.30
N GLU A 115 12.11 -22.88 24.19
CA GLU A 115 12.68 -23.75 25.23
C GLU A 115 11.96 -23.52 26.56
N ALA A 116 12.03 -24.52 27.45
CA ALA A 116 11.28 -24.51 28.70
C ALA A 116 11.71 -23.37 29.64
N GLU A 117 12.98 -22.97 29.59
CA GLU A 117 13.52 -21.89 30.44
C GLU A 117 12.89 -20.53 30.12
N ASP A 118 12.43 -20.33 28.88
CA ASP A 118 11.80 -19.09 28.43
C ASP A 118 10.31 -18.98 28.80
N LEU A 119 9.68 -20.08 29.24
CA LEU A 119 8.22 -20.18 29.37
C LEU A 119 7.61 -19.07 30.25
N THR A 120 8.20 -18.81 31.42
CA THR A 120 7.72 -17.79 32.35
C THR A 120 7.79 -16.38 31.76
N ARG A 121 8.80 -16.09 30.93
CA ARG A 121 8.96 -14.82 30.22
C ARG A 121 7.93 -14.71 29.09
N LEU A 122 7.80 -15.76 28.28
CA LEU A 122 6.90 -15.82 27.13
C LEU A 122 5.43 -15.69 27.53
N LEU A 123 5.00 -16.28 28.65
CA LEU A 123 3.64 -16.16 29.18
C LEU A 123 3.26 -14.71 29.58
N LYS A 124 4.25 -13.84 29.78
CA LYS A 124 4.06 -12.42 30.13
C LYS A 124 4.26 -11.49 28.93
N GLU A 125 4.68 -12.02 27.79
CA GLU A 125 5.02 -11.22 26.62
C GLU A 125 3.74 -10.91 25.83
N GLU A 126 3.40 -9.62 25.71
CA GLU A 126 2.15 -9.14 25.10
C GLU A 126 1.91 -9.65 23.68
N MET A 127 2.99 -9.78 22.90
CA MET A 127 2.91 -10.24 21.51
C MET A 127 2.60 -11.75 21.40
N VAL A 128 2.79 -12.53 22.47
CA VAL A 128 2.51 -13.97 22.49
C VAL A 128 1.01 -14.20 22.72
N GLN A 129 0.33 -14.73 21.71
CA GLN A 129 -1.11 -14.98 21.73
C GLN A 129 -1.46 -16.33 22.37
N ALA A 130 -0.59 -17.33 22.18
CA ALA A 130 -0.75 -18.65 22.77
C ALA A 130 0.58 -19.39 22.84
N ILE A 131 0.66 -20.31 23.79
CA ILE A 131 1.74 -21.27 23.93
C ILE A 131 1.11 -22.66 24.02
N PHE A 132 1.67 -23.62 23.30
CA PHE A 132 1.24 -25.00 23.32
C PHE A 132 2.43 -25.94 23.56
N GLU A 133 2.22 -26.93 24.41
CA GLU A 133 3.05 -28.13 24.40
C GLU A 133 2.46 -29.11 23.39
N ILE A 134 3.23 -29.47 22.37
CA ILE A 134 2.80 -30.33 21.27
C ILE A 134 3.65 -31.60 21.24
N SER A 135 2.99 -32.75 21.29
CA SER A 135 3.62 -34.05 21.07
C SER A 135 3.50 -34.42 19.59
N LEU A 136 4.62 -34.76 18.97
CA LEU A 136 4.69 -35.12 17.56
C LEU A 136 5.07 -36.59 17.40
N SER A 137 4.35 -37.31 16.55
CA SER A 137 4.68 -38.67 16.14
C SER A 137 4.66 -38.76 14.62
N SER A 138 5.77 -39.21 14.03
CA SER A 138 5.93 -39.33 12.57
C SER A 138 5.56 -38.04 11.79
N GLY A 139 5.89 -36.87 12.35
CA GLY A 139 5.61 -35.56 11.76
C GLY A 139 4.16 -35.08 11.87
N ARG A 140 3.31 -35.80 12.62
CA ARG A 140 1.92 -35.40 12.89
C ARG A 140 1.74 -35.03 14.35
N ILE A 141 0.83 -34.09 14.61
CA ILE A 141 0.39 -33.75 15.96
C ILE A 141 -0.41 -34.92 16.51
N GLU A 142 0.09 -35.53 17.58
CA GLU A 142 -0.61 -36.61 18.31
C GLU A 142 -1.43 -36.04 19.46
N ASN A 143 -0.87 -35.06 20.18
CA ASN A 143 -1.54 -34.36 21.27
C ASN A 143 -1.04 -32.92 21.37
N PHE A 144 -1.87 -32.02 21.87
CA PHE A 144 -1.47 -30.66 22.23
C PHE A 144 -2.19 -30.18 23.49
N ILE A 145 -1.49 -29.42 24.31
CA ILE A 145 -2.03 -28.80 25.52
C ILE A 145 -1.69 -27.32 25.47
N ARG A 146 -2.69 -26.45 25.67
CA ARG A 146 -2.45 -25.01 25.81
C ARG A 146 -1.83 -24.74 27.17
N ILE A 147 -0.73 -24.00 27.18
CA ILE A 147 -0.02 -23.60 28.39
C ILE A 147 -0.50 -22.20 28.77
N ALA A 148 -1.20 -22.08 29.90
CA ALA A 148 -1.67 -20.81 30.45
C ALA A 148 -0.83 -20.36 31.67
N LYS A 149 -0.22 -21.33 32.36
CA LYS A 149 0.72 -21.11 33.46
C LYS A 149 1.87 -22.12 33.39
N PRO A 150 3.05 -21.84 33.99
CA PRO A 150 4.20 -22.72 33.89
C PRO A 150 3.93 -24.18 34.31
N GLU A 151 3.02 -24.40 35.26
CA GLU A 151 2.69 -25.72 35.80
C GLU A 151 1.88 -26.59 34.82
N ASP A 152 1.31 -26.00 33.76
CA ASP A 152 0.60 -26.77 32.73
C ASP A 152 1.59 -27.54 31.83
N PHE A 153 2.86 -27.15 31.82
CA PHE A 153 3.88 -27.78 30.99
C PHE A 153 4.33 -29.12 31.59
N SER A 154 4.04 -30.21 30.89
CA SER A 154 4.34 -31.56 31.36
C SER A 154 5.77 -32.02 31.05
N GLY A 155 6.47 -31.33 30.15
CA GLY A 155 7.83 -31.67 29.70
C GLY A 155 7.90 -32.88 28.77
N LYS A 156 6.76 -33.38 28.28
CA LYS A 156 6.66 -34.56 27.42
C LYS A 156 6.60 -34.23 25.92
N GLY A 157 6.37 -32.98 25.58
CA GLY A 157 6.33 -32.47 24.21
C GLY A 157 7.26 -31.27 23.98
N HIS A 158 7.10 -30.64 22.81
CA HIS A 158 7.82 -29.44 22.43
C HIS A 158 6.96 -28.20 22.63
N LEU A 159 7.55 -27.11 23.11
CA LEU A 159 6.85 -25.83 23.22
C LEU A 159 6.83 -25.11 21.88
N PHE A 160 5.63 -24.72 21.46
CA PHE A 160 5.39 -23.86 20.32
C PHE A 160 4.66 -22.62 20.77
N ILE A 161 5.21 -21.46 20.42
CA ILE A 161 4.60 -20.16 20.68
C ILE A 161 3.96 -19.62 19.40
N PHE A 162 2.78 -19.04 19.55
CA PHE A 162 2.09 -18.29 18.52
C PHE A 162 2.22 -16.82 18.86
N LYS A 163 3.01 -16.08 18.08
CA LYS A 163 3.39 -14.70 18.36
C LYS A 163 3.05 -13.79 17.20
N VAL A 164 2.38 -12.67 17.49
CA VAL A 164 2.14 -11.60 16.52
C VAL A 164 3.45 -10.84 16.31
N LYS A 165 3.80 -10.57 15.06
CA LYS A 165 4.97 -9.77 14.70
C LYS A 165 4.61 -8.80 13.59
N ALA A 166 5.00 -7.54 13.76
CA ALA A 166 5.04 -6.58 12.67
C ALA A 166 6.16 -6.95 11.68
N GLU A 167 5.92 -6.72 10.39
CA GLU A 167 6.94 -6.86 9.37
C GLU A 167 8.13 -5.93 9.63
N LYS A 168 9.34 -6.40 9.36
CA LYS A 168 10.54 -5.55 9.44
C LYS A 168 10.64 -4.71 8.17
N ARG A 169 11.09 -3.46 8.35
CA ARG A 169 11.42 -2.54 7.25
C ARG A 169 12.53 -3.12 6.35
N GLY A 170 12.60 -2.62 5.12
CA GLY A 170 13.63 -2.96 4.14
C GLY A 170 13.09 -3.48 2.81
N ASN A 171 11.78 -3.37 2.56
CA ASN A 171 11.21 -3.81 1.30
C ASN A 171 11.18 -2.67 0.28
N ASN A 172 12.04 -2.77 -0.75
CA ASN A 172 12.12 -1.76 -1.82
C ASN A 172 10.82 -1.59 -2.62
N ARG A 173 9.91 -2.57 -2.58
CA ARG A 173 8.57 -2.43 -3.16
C ARG A 173 7.77 -1.31 -2.49
N PHE A 174 8.04 -1.06 -1.22
CA PHE A 174 7.39 -0.06 -0.37
C PHE A 174 8.38 1.04 0.04
N ASN A 175 9.32 1.39 -0.85
CA ASN A 175 10.33 2.43 -0.61
C ASN A 175 11.19 2.23 0.65
N GLY A 176 11.51 0.97 0.97
CA GLY A 176 12.28 0.62 2.15
C GLY A 176 11.44 0.41 3.40
N GLU A 177 10.12 0.60 3.34
CA GLU A 177 9.18 0.30 4.41
C GLU A 177 8.58 -1.10 4.24
N THR A 178 7.30 -1.25 4.58
CA THR A 178 6.50 -2.49 4.59
C THR A 178 5.16 -2.19 3.96
N TYR A 179 4.33 -3.22 3.73
CA TYR A 179 2.92 -2.93 3.50
C TYR A 179 2.22 -2.60 4.82
N VAL A 180 0.96 -2.19 4.74
CA VAL A 180 0.22 -1.70 5.91
C VAL A 180 -0.64 -2.76 6.58
N ASN A 181 -1.01 -2.50 7.84
CA ASN A 181 -1.97 -3.29 8.61
C ASN A 181 -3.40 -3.04 8.13
N LEU A 182 -3.88 -3.88 7.20
CA LEU A 182 -5.24 -3.79 6.68
C LEU A 182 -6.35 -4.05 7.72
N LEU A 183 -6.00 -4.56 8.90
CA LEU A 183 -6.96 -4.82 9.99
C LEU A 183 -7.05 -3.67 10.99
N ASN A 184 -6.19 -2.64 10.85
CA ASN A 184 -6.19 -1.48 11.72
C ASN A 184 -6.91 -0.31 11.03
N PRO A 185 -8.09 0.14 11.51
CA PRO A 185 -8.82 1.23 10.86
C PRO A 185 -8.08 2.58 10.92
N GLU A 186 -7.17 2.79 11.90
CA GLU A 186 -6.36 4.00 11.96
C GLU A 186 -5.41 4.13 10.78
N VAL A 187 -4.95 3.02 10.20
CA VAL A 187 -4.13 3.03 8.97
C VAL A 187 -4.89 3.65 7.80
N THR A 188 -6.16 3.31 7.65
CA THR A 188 -6.99 3.89 6.57
C THR A 188 -7.21 5.39 6.80
N ARG A 189 -7.43 5.79 8.06
CA ARG A 189 -7.57 7.22 8.39
C ARG A 189 -6.27 7.99 8.12
N GLU A 190 -5.13 7.42 8.48
CA GLU A 190 -3.83 8.04 8.20
C GLU A 190 -3.56 8.12 6.70
N PHE A 191 -3.89 7.07 5.92
CA PHE A 191 -3.79 7.12 4.47
C PHE A 191 -4.62 8.26 3.88
N ILE A 192 -5.91 8.36 4.24
CA ILE A 192 -6.78 9.46 3.77
C ILE A 192 -6.19 10.83 4.11
N LYS A 193 -5.69 11.01 5.33
CA LYS A 193 -5.08 12.25 5.79
C LYS A 193 -3.79 12.60 5.02
N VAL A 194 -2.93 11.61 4.77
CA VAL A 194 -1.63 11.84 4.11
C VAL A 194 -1.81 12.03 2.61
N THR A 195 -2.69 11.27 1.95
CA THR A 195 -2.87 11.32 0.50
C THR A 195 -4.05 12.20 0.10
N LEU A 196 -5.28 11.74 0.37
CA LEU A 196 -6.49 12.35 -0.19
C LEU A 196 -6.70 13.79 0.31
N ASP A 197 -6.44 14.06 1.59
CA ASP A 197 -6.55 15.42 2.13
C ASP A 197 -5.47 16.35 1.53
N ALA A 198 -4.25 15.86 1.31
CA ALA A 198 -3.18 16.62 0.67
C ALA A 198 -3.48 16.98 -0.79
N TYR A 199 -4.16 16.09 -1.53
CA TYR A 199 -4.67 16.40 -2.86
C TYR A 199 -5.88 17.33 -2.79
N ALA A 200 -6.82 17.09 -1.88
CA ALA A 200 -8.02 17.92 -1.74
C ALA A 200 -7.66 19.37 -1.36
N GLU A 201 -6.68 19.58 -0.49
CA GLU A 201 -6.22 20.93 -0.12
C GLU A 201 -5.81 21.75 -1.36
N ARG A 202 -5.18 21.10 -2.35
CA ARG A 202 -4.62 21.77 -3.54
C ARG A 202 -5.55 21.73 -4.76
N PHE A 203 -6.43 20.73 -4.86
CA PHE A 203 -7.15 20.39 -6.09
C PHE A 203 -8.62 19.99 -5.87
N ARG A 204 -9.24 20.33 -4.73
CA ARG A 204 -10.65 19.97 -4.43
C ARG A 204 -11.63 20.30 -5.55
N GLU A 205 -11.43 21.42 -6.24
CA GLU A 205 -12.30 21.87 -7.34
C GLU A 205 -12.26 20.99 -8.60
N HIS A 206 -11.28 20.09 -8.68
CA HIS A 206 -11.13 19.12 -9.76
C HIS A 206 -11.66 17.72 -9.41
N PHE A 207 -12.16 17.52 -8.20
CA PHE A 207 -12.70 16.23 -7.78
C PHE A 207 -14.16 16.11 -8.25
N GLY A 208 -14.46 15.05 -9.01
CA GLY A 208 -15.83 14.68 -9.44
C GLY A 208 -16.46 15.65 -10.41
#